data_AF-A0A7L4P0S4-F1
#
_entry.id   AF-A0A7L4P0S4-F1
#
_cell.length_a   1.000
_cell.length_b   1.000
_cell.length_c   1.000
_cell.angle_alpha   90.00
_cell.angle_beta   90.00
_cell.angle_gamma   90.00
#
_symmetry.space_group_name_H-M   'P 1'
#
loop_
_entity.id
_entity.type
_entity.pdbx_description
1 polymer ?
#
loop_
_entity_poly.entity_id
_entity_poly.type
_entity_poly.pdbx_seq_one_letter_code
_entity_poly.pdbx_strand_id
1 'polypeptide(L)'
;MDREPLAKRGRCSGAKKVMRCHDCHQNFHQNLLLPLKEDIEKCECVGRFENLPHTLIEHEEIIYDLPEPAEIRGFVLEQPIHLPDL
;
A
#
# COMPACT_ATOMS: atom_id res chain seq x y z
N MET A 1 -20.08 6.65 -20.25
CA MET A 1 -19.06 5.60 -20.02
C MET A 1 -17.92 6.16 -19.16
N ASP A 2 -18.25 6.84 -18.07
CA ASP A 2 -17.26 7.25 -17.07
C ASP A 2 -17.55 6.43 -15.81
N ARG A 3 -16.49 5.96 -15.13
CA ARG A 3 -16.51 5.09 -13.92
C ARG A 3 -16.55 3.57 -14.12
N GLU A 4 -16.52 3.09 -15.36
CA GLU A 4 -16.35 1.64 -15.63
C GLU A 4 -14.85 1.26 -15.64
N PRO A 5 -14.47 0.13 -15.01
CA PRO A 5 -13.10 -0.38 -15.08
C PRO A 5 -12.66 -0.71 -16.52
N LEU A 6 -11.85 0.15 -17.13
CA LEU A 6 -11.31 -0.04 -18.49
C LEU A 6 -9.78 0.10 -18.49
N ALA A 7 -9.10 -0.78 -19.23
CA ALA A 7 -7.66 -0.74 -19.43
C ALA A 7 -7.25 -1.34 -20.78
N LYS A 8 -6.06 -0.98 -21.26
CA LYS A 8 -5.45 -1.60 -22.45
C LYS A 8 -4.98 -3.02 -22.14
N ARG A 9 -4.73 -3.82 -23.19
CA ARG A 9 -4.15 -5.17 -23.07
C ARG A 9 -2.87 -5.13 -22.23
N GLY A 10 -2.74 -6.09 -21.31
CA GLY A 10 -1.60 -6.20 -20.40
C GLY A 10 -1.64 -5.28 -19.17
N ARG A 11 -2.75 -4.59 -18.89
CA ARG A 11 -2.93 -3.75 -17.70
C ARG A 11 -4.18 -4.14 -16.92
N CYS A 12 -4.09 -4.11 -15.59
CA CYS A 12 -5.21 -4.39 -14.70
C CYS A 12 -6.16 -3.18 -14.61
N SER A 13 -7.42 -3.33 -15.01
CA SER A 13 -8.44 -2.27 -14.97
C SER A 13 -9.01 -2.04 -13.57
N GLY A 14 -9.59 -0.85 -13.33
CA GLY A 14 -10.26 -0.50 -12.08
C GLY A 14 -9.32 -0.02 -10.97
N ALA A 15 -9.82 0.86 -10.11
CA ALA A 15 -9.10 1.37 -8.95
C ALA A 15 -8.90 0.27 -7.90
N LYS A 16 -7.74 0.27 -7.23
CA LYS A 16 -7.32 -0.78 -6.30
C LYS A 16 -6.64 -0.19 -5.07
N LYS A 17 -6.70 -0.94 -3.97
CA LYS A 17 -5.91 -0.75 -2.75
C LYS A 17 -4.74 -1.74 -2.76
N VAL A 18 -3.64 -1.35 -2.13
CA VAL A 18 -2.52 -2.26 -1.83
C VAL A 18 -2.46 -2.39 -0.32
N MET A 19 -2.77 -3.58 0.16
CA MET A 19 -2.84 -3.89 1.58
C MET A 19 -1.55 -4.57 2.03
N ARG A 20 -1.00 -4.14 3.17
CA ARG A 20 0.19 -4.73 3.78
C ARG A 20 -0.05 -4.94 5.27
N CYS A 21 0.39 -6.05 5.83
CA CYS A 21 0.20 -6.33 7.24
C CYS A 21 1.47 -6.01 8.02
N HIS A 22 1.39 -5.14 9.03
CA HIS A 22 2.49 -4.67 9.89
C HIS A 22 3.35 -5.77 10.53
N ASP A 23 2.77 -6.92 10.83
CA ASP A 23 3.44 -7.94 11.63
C ASP A 23 4.16 -8.99 10.79
N CYS A 24 3.69 -9.26 9.58
CA CYS A 24 4.15 -10.41 8.79
C CYS A 24 4.85 -10.03 7.49
N HIS A 25 5.28 -8.76 7.33
CA HIS A 25 5.85 -8.19 6.10
C HIS A 25 6.79 -9.13 5.30
N GLN A 26 7.50 -10.08 5.93
CA GLN A 26 8.40 -11.06 5.25
C GLN A 26 7.93 -12.50 5.33
N ASN A 27 7.38 -12.91 6.47
CA ASN A 27 7.49 -14.31 6.85
C ASN A 27 6.47 -15.21 6.16
N PHE A 28 5.28 -14.68 5.82
CA PHE A 28 4.17 -15.51 5.34
C PHE A 28 3.31 -14.87 4.25
N HIS A 29 3.10 -13.54 4.27
CA HIS A 29 2.17 -12.88 3.34
C HIS A 29 2.79 -11.68 2.63
N GLN A 30 2.69 -11.71 1.30
CA GLN A 30 3.06 -10.60 0.41
C GLN A 30 1.99 -9.51 0.43
N ASN A 31 2.24 -8.39 -0.25
CA ASN A 31 1.23 -7.34 -0.46
C ASN A 31 -0.01 -7.94 -1.12
N LEU A 32 -1.19 -7.62 -0.59
CA LEU A 32 -2.47 -8.04 -1.16
C LEU A 32 -3.06 -6.90 -1.98
N LEU A 33 -3.47 -7.20 -3.21
CA LEU A 33 -4.09 -6.24 -4.11
C LEU A 33 -5.60 -6.46 -4.14
N LEU A 34 -6.38 -5.45 -3.78
CA LEU A 34 -7.85 -5.52 -3.74
C LEU A 34 -8.49 -4.42 -4.61
N PRO A 35 -9.65 -4.66 -5.22
CA PRO A 35 -10.48 -3.58 -5.76
C PRO A 35 -10.76 -2.51 -4.69
N LEU A 36 -10.85 -1.23 -5.08
CA LEU A 36 -10.98 -0.10 -4.16
C LEU A 36 -12.19 -0.21 -3.20
N LYS A 37 -13.26 -0.89 -3.62
CA LYS A 37 -14.50 -1.04 -2.85
C LYS A 37 -14.51 -2.24 -1.91
N GLU A 38 -13.50 -3.10 -2.01
CA GLU A 38 -13.35 -4.25 -1.12
C GLU A 38 -12.46 -3.87 0.06
N ASP A 39 -12.70 -4.53 1.19
CA ASP A 39 -11.99 -4.33 2.44
C ASP A 39 -11.67 -5.67 3.08
N ILE A 40 -10.47 -5.75 3.65
CA ILE A 40 -10.03 -6.84 4.50
C ILE A 40 -9.24 -6.23 5.65
N GLU A 41 -9.63 -6.55 6.88
CA GLU A 41 -8.99 -5.98 8.06
C GLU A 41 -7.97 -6.94 8.68
N LYS A 42 -8.25 -8.24 8.61
CA LYS A 42 -7.49 -9.26 9.32
C LYS A 42 -6.52 -9.97 8.39
N CYS A 43 -5.27 -10.04 8.83
CA CYS A 43 -4.31 -10.98 8.28
C CYS A 43 -4.69 -12.42 8.72
N GLU A 44 -4.22 -13.43 7.98
CA GLU A 44 -4.22 -14.81 8.49
C GLU A 44 -3.24 -14.99 9.66
N CYS A 45 -2.25 -14.11 9.75
CA CYS A 45 -1.47 -13.86 10.95
C CYS A 45 -2.26 -13.03 11.98
N VAL A 46 -1.69 -12.78 13.15
CA VAL A 46 -2.36 -12.02 14.23
C VAL A 46 -2.49 -10.51 13.92
N GLY A 47 -1.82 -10.05 12.86
CA GLY A 47 -1.75 -8.64 12.50
C GLY A 47 -2.93 -8.09 11.70
N ARG A 48 -2.87 -6.79 11.43
CA ARG A 48 -3.88 -6.05 10.66
C ARG A 48 -3.31 -5.55 9.35
N PHE A 49 -4.14 -5.57 8.31
CA PHE A 49 -3.80 -4.96 7.05
C PHE A 49 -3.98 -3.44 7.10
N GLU A 50 -2.97 -2.71 6.64
CA GLU A 50 -3.00 -1.29 6.34
C GLU A 50 -3.05 -1.07 4.82
N ASN A 51 -3.70 0.00 4.39
CA ASN A 51 -3.70 0.43 2.99
C ASN A 51 -2.51 1.36 2.74
N LEU A 52 -1.58 0.95 1.89
CA LEU A 52 -0.34 1.70 1.60
C LEU A 52 -0.55 3.00 0.81
N PRO A 53 -1.41 3.06 -0.23
CA PRO A 53 -1.60 4.31 -0.97
C PRO A 53 -2.41 5.30 -0.13
N HIS A 54 -1.78 6.40 0.27
CA HIS A 54 -2.43 7.56 0.89
C HIS A 54 -2.67 8.67 -0.14
N THR A 55 -3.75 9.42 0.03
CA THR A 55 -4.00 10.62 -0.78
C THR A 55 -3.06 11.73 -0.33
N LEU A 56 -2.17 12.17 -1.21
CA LEU A 56 -1.24 13.28 -0.93
C LEU A 56 -1.72 14.61 -1.52
N ILE A 57 -2.52 14.54 -2.59
CA ILE A 57 -3.02 15.70 -3.34
C ILE A 57 -4.52 15.58 -3.48
N GLU A 58 -5.25 16.63 -3.13
CA GLU A 58 -6.70 16.75 -3.32
C GLU A 58 -7.02 18.16 -3.83
N HIS A 59 -7.87 18.28 -4.85
CA HIS A 59 -8.23 19.56 -5.47
C HIS A 59 -7.03 20.47 -5.82
N GLU A 60 -5.94 19.88 -6.35
CA GLU A 60 -4.69 20.57 -6.71
C GLU A 60 -3.87 21.10 -5.52
N GLU A 61 -4.27 20.78 -4.29
CA GLU A 61 -3.55 21.14 -3.07
C GLU A 61 -2.86 19.92 -2.45
N ILE A 62 -1.65 20.12 -1.91
CA ILE A 62 -0.96 19.08 -1.13
C ILE A 62 -1.58 19.07 0.27
N ILE A 63 -2.25 17.98 0.62
CA ILE A 63 -2.97 17.82 1.90
C ILE A 63 -2.16 17.04 2.95
N TYR A 64 -0.91 16.73 2.63
CA TYR A 64 -0.04 15.91 3.46
C TYR A 64 1.25 16.66 3.78
N ASP A 65 1.64 16.66 5.05
CA ASP A 65 2.92 17.23 5.47
C ASP A 65 4.07 16.34 4.98
N LEU A 66 4.79 16.80 3.96
CA LEU A 66 5.86 16.01 3.36
C LEU A 66 7.03 15.87 4.33
N PRO A 67 7.53 14.65 4.56
CA PRO A 67 8.62 14.42 5.50
C PRO A 67 9.94 14.98 4.98
N GLU A 68 10.81 15.38 5.90
CA GLU A 68 12.17 15.77 5.60
C GLU A 68 12.99 14.56 5.11
N PRO A 69 14.03 14.76 4.29
CA PRO A 69 14.85 13.67 3.76
C PRO A 69 15.43 12.72 4.83
N ALA A 70 15.72 13.25 6.03
CA ALA A 70 16.22 12.46 7.15
C ALA A 70 15.17 11.47 7.69
N GLU A 71 13.90 11.87 7.73
CA GLU A 71 12.78 11.04 8.18
C GLU A 71 12.49 9.93 7.18
N ILE A 72 12.51 10.25 5.87
CA ILE A 72 12.39 9.26 4.79
C ILE A 72 13.51 8.22 4.92
N ARG A 73 14.75 8.65 5.13
CA ARG A 73 15.88 7.74 5.32
C ARG A 73 15.71 6.86 6.55
N GLY A 74 15.26 7.41 7.67
CA GLY A 74 14.97 6.65 8.89
C GLY A 74 13.95 5.53 8.61
N PHE A 75 12.82 5.89 8.01
CA PHE A 75 11.79 4.94 7.60
C PHE A 75 12.32 3.84 6.67
N VAL A 76 13.15 4.19 5.68
CA VAL A 76 13.74 3.20 4.76
C VAL A 76 14.69 2.26 5.50
N LEU A 77 15.47 2.73 6.46
CA LEU A 77 16.44 1.90 7.20
C LEU A 77 15.78 0.93 8.19
N GLU A 78 14.54 1.18 8.61
CA GLU A 78 13.75 0.24 9.42
C GLU A 78 13.22 -0.94 8.60
N GLN A 79 13.07 -0.78 7.27
CA GLN A 79 12.50 -1.82 6.41
C GLN A 79 13.41 -3.04 6.18
N PRO A 80 14.75 -2.96 6.11
CA PRO A 80 15.62 -4.13 5.94
C PRO A 80 15.63 -5.13 7.09
N ILE A 81 15.25 -4.74 8.32
CA ILE A 81 14.97 -5.68 9.43
C ILE A 81 13.94 -6.72 8.98
N HIS A 82 13.14 -6.27 8.02
CA HIS A 82 12.06 -6.95 7.39
C HIS A 82 12.48 -7.35 5.95
N LEU A 83 13.58 -8.07 5.75
CA LEU A 83 13.85 -8.75 4.46
C LEU A 83 14.37 -10.17 4.75
N PRO A 84 14.00 -11.18 3.95
CA PRO A 84 14.63 -12.49 4.07
C PRO A 84 16.15 -12.36 3.83
N ASP A 85 16.93 -13.20 4.49
CA ASP A 85 18.38 -13.24 4.32
C ASP A 85 18.75 -13.35 2.82
N LEU A 86 19.66 -12.48 2.38
CA LEU A 86 20.19 -12.38 1.01
C LEU A 86 21.17 -13.51 0.68
#